data_AF-A0A3C1VCY5-F1
#
_entry.id   AF-A0A3C1VCY5-F1
#
_cell.length_a   1.000
_cell.length_b   1.000
_cell.length_c   1.000
_cell.angle_alpha   90.00
_cell.angle_beta   90.00
_cell.angle_gamma   90.00
#
_symmetry.space_group_name_H-M   'P 1'
#
loop_
_entity.id
_entity.type
_entity.pdbx_description
1 polymer ?
#
loop_
_entity_poly.entity_id
_entity_poly.type
_entity_poly.pdbx_seq_one_letter_code
_entity_poly.pdbx_strand_id
1 'polypeptide(L)'
;RPNINEVNAWVKKVPDLPKLDAVKPNILRNNRWRCDHGWDIDLDDGSSFYIISNNLCLHGGIKNREGYGRVVENNIMVGSGFHPHVWFAESGDIFSRNIVWRDYQPARMPAPPWGLEMDYNLLHNVGAFNAPATALQQQSGRDEHSISADAHFIDPTSGDYRVKDGSPALALGFVNFPMDQFGVQKPELKAIARTPGLPGQKPVAAAPLARDPTPRIWLGANVRNLADEGEMSAFGLPGVTGVLVLEIPAGSSLAKAGLQKTDVILSINGDKTADVATLLRQAPPLNAGQTFKVGISRNQKQIVLTLTP
;
A
#
# COMPACT_ATOMS: atom_id res chain seq x y z
N ARG A 1 -17.23 4.68 1.37
CA ARG A 1 -16.22 4.25 2.36
C ARG A 1 -16.72 4.54 3.78
N PRO A 2 -16.58 3.59 4.72
CA PRO A 2 -16.91 3.80 6.13
C PRO A 2 -16.05 4.91 6.73
N ASN A 3 -16.59 5.66 7.69
CA ASN A 3 -15.81 6.62 8.45
C ASN A 3 -14.89 5.85 9.42
N ILE A 4 -13.56 5.95 9.25
CA ILE A 4 -12.56 5.23 10.07
C ILE A 4 -12.78 5.47 11.57
N ASN A 5 -13.12 6.69 11.97
CA ASN A 5 -13.33 7.01 13.39
C ASN A 5 -14.57 6.32 13.96
N GLU A 6 -15.64 6.21 13.17
CA GLU A 6 -16.85 5.50 13.57
C GLU A 6 -16.59 4.00 13.67
N VAL A 7 -15.92 3.41 12.67
CA VAL A 7 -15.58 1.98 12.68
C VAL A 7 -14.69 1.64 13.88
N ASN A 8 -13.64 2.43 14.12
CA ASN A 8 -12.80 2.27 15.32
C ASN A 8 -13.62 2.36 16.62
N ALA A 9 -14.57 3.30 16.71
CA ALA A 9 -15.43 3.43 17.89
C ALA A 9 -16.39 2.25 18.07
N TRP A 10 -16.86 1.63 16.98
CA TRP A 10 -17.70 0.43 17.04
C TRP A 10 -16.91 -0.79 17.45
N VAL A 11 -15.75 -1.05 16.84
CA VAL A 11 -14.90 -2.20 17.17
C VAL A 11 -14.38 -2.10 18.60
N LYS A 12 -14.08 -0.91 19.11
CA LYS A 12 -13.74 -0.72 20.52
C LYS A 12 -14.85 -1.17 21.49
N LYS A 13 -16.12 -1.02 21.10
CA LYS A 13 -17.27 -1.47 21.90
C LYS A 13 -17.54 -2.96 21.73
N VAL A 14 -17.31 -3.50 20.53
CA VAL A 14 -17.55 -4.90 20.17
C VAL A 14 -16.35 -5.40 19.37
N PRO A 15 -15.28 -5.88 20.04
CA PRO A 15 -14.01 -6.24 19.39
C PRO A 15 -14.13 -7.35 18.33
N ASP A 16 -15.10 -8.24 18.48
CA ASP A 16 -15.35 -9.33 17.53
C ASP A 16 -16.28 -8.92 16.36
N LEU A 17 -16.71 -7.66 16.28
CA LEU A 17 -17.55 -7.16 15.18
C LEU A 17 -16.98 -7.50 13.79
N PRO A 18 -15.66 -7.38 13.53
CA PRO A 18 -15.07 -7.74 12.23
C PRO A 18 -15.03 -9.24 11.91
N LYS A 19 -15.40 -10.11 12.85
CA LYS A 19 -15.39 -11.58 12.69
C LYS A 19 -16.80 -12.16 12.52
N LEU A 20 -17.84 -11.33 12.59
CA LEU A 20 -19.22 -11.81 12.54
C LEU A 20 -19.60 -12.40 11.18
N ASP A 21 -19.01 -11.92 10.09
CA ASP A 21 -19.20 -12.42 8.73
C ASP A 21 -18.17 -13.49 8.33
N ALA A 22 -16.92 -13.38 8.83
CA ALA A 22 -15.85 -14.34 8.61
C ALA A 22 -15.66 -15.30 9.80
N VAL A 23 -16.47 -16.37 9.84
CA VAL A 23 -16.40 -17.39 10.92
C VAL A 23 -15.14 -18.28 10.87
N LYS A 24 -14.44 -18.31 9.75
CA LYS A 24 -13.18 -19.03 9.54
C LYS A 24 -12.24 -18.16 8.71
N PRO A 25 -10.91 -18.28 8.90
CA PRO A 25 -9.99 -17.49 8.13
C PRO A 25 -9.97 -17.93 6.67
N ASN A 26 -9.87 -16.95 5.77
CA ASN A 26 -9.54 -17.20 4.37
C ASN A 26 -8.04 -17.51 4.26
N ILE A 27 -7.67 -18.54 3.50
CA ILE A 27 -6.27 -19.00 3.43
C ILE A 27 -5.72 -18.81 2.02
N LEU A 28 -4.70 -17.97 1.88
CA LEU A 28 -3.91 -17.83 0.66
C LEU A 28 -2.51 -18.39 0.92
N ARG A 29 -2.25 -19.60 0.41
CA ARG A 29 -0.94 -20.24 0.63
C ARG A 29 -0.43 -21.05 -0.54
N ASN A 30 0.89 -21.20 -0.60
CA ASN A 30 1.58 -21.99 -1.62
C ASN A 30 1.21 -21.54 -3.04
N ASN A 31 1.25 -20.23 -3.29
CA ASN A 31 0.98 -19.65 -4.60
C ASN A 31 2.20 -18.88 -5.12
N ARG A 32 2.27 -18.78 -6.45
CA ARG A 32 3.21 -17.91 -7.16
C ARG A 32 2.41 -16.85 -7.90
N TRP A 33 2.55 -15.61 -7.47
CA TRP A 33 1.78 -14.48 -7.96
C TRP A 33 2.64 -13.54 -8.79
N ARG A 34 2.03 -12.93 -9.80
CA ARG A 34 2.60 -11.80 -10.53
C ARG A 34 1.49 -10.89 -11.01
N CYS A 35 1.56 -9.63 -10.62
CA CYS A 35 0.72 -8.55 -11.11
C CYS A 35 1.62 -7.43 -11.65
N ASP A 36 1.53 -7.18 -12.96
CA ASP A 36 2.30 -6.11 -13.62
C ASP A 36 1.66 -4.70 -13.41
N HIS A 37 0.48 -4.64 -12.79
CA HIS A 37 -0.28 -3.41 -12.55
C HIS A 37 -0.90 -3.42 -11.15
N GLY A 38 -0.13 -3.06 -10.12
CA GLY A 38 -0.56 -3.05 -8.72
C GLY A 38 0.13 -4.13 -7.88
N TRP A 39 -0.64 -4.84 -7.05
CA TRP A 39 -0.14 -5.78 -6.06
C TRP A 39 -0.37 -7.24 -6.46
N ASP A 40 0.55 -8.11 -6.06
CA ASP A 40 0.46 -9.55 -6.34
C ASP A 40 -0.66 -10.20 -5.53
N ILE A 41 -0.79 -9.76 -4.27
CA ILE A 41 -1.94 -10.02 -3.41
C ILE A 41 -2.49 -8.65 -2.99
N ASP A 42 -3.70 -8.36 -3.42
CA ASP A 42 -4.41 -7.12 -3.12
C ASP A 42 -5.61 -7.42 -2.19
N LEU A 43 -5.42 -7.22 -0.88
CA LEU A 43 -6.53 -7.24 0.07
C LEU A 43 -7.12 -5.84 0.20
N ASP A 44 -8.21 -5.59 -0.51
CA ASP A 44 -8.95 -4.33 -0.48
C ASP A 44 -10.24 -4.39 0.37
N ASP A 45 -10.82 -3.21 0.61
CA ASP A 45 -12.16 -2.95 1.17
C ASP A 45 -12.51 -3.76 2.44
N GLY A 46 -11.58 -3.83 3.38
CA GLY A 46 -11.84 -4.41 4.70
C GLY A 46 -11.72 -5.94 4.76
N SER A 47 -11.04 -6.55 3.77
CA SER A 47 -10.67 -7.97 3.75
C SER A 47 -10.01 -8.41 5.06
N SER A 48 -10.81 -8.97 5.97
CA SER A 48 -10.42 -9.34 7.32
C SER A 48 -10.26 -10.85 7.45
N PHE A 49 -9.51 -11.27 8.47
CA PHE A 49 -9.34 -12.68 8.85
C PHE A 49 -8.74 -13.54 7.73
N TYR A 50 -7.63 -13.08 7.16
CA TYR A 50 -6.84 -13.84 6.18
C TYR A 50 -5.60 -14.45 6.83
N ILE A 51 -5.22 -15.65 6.40
CA ILE A 51 -3.92 -16.26 6.63
C ILE A 51 -3.21 -16.34 5.28
N ILE A 52 -2.13 -15.59 5.14
CA ILE A 52 -1.34 -15.47 3.92
C ILE A 52 0.06 -16.01 4.21
N SER A 53 0.37 -17.21 3.70
CA SER A 53 1.68 -17.82 3.97
C SER A 53 2.27 -18.62 2.82
N ASN A 54 3.59 -18.72 2.76
CA ASN A 54 4.30 -19.49 1.74
C ASN A 54 3.97 -19.05 0.31
N ASN A 55 3.74 -17.75 0.10
CA ASN A 55 3.51 -17.20 -1.22
C ASN A 55 4.79 -16.58 -1.77
N LEU A 56 5.04 -16.80 -3.06
CA LEU A 56 6.07 -16.12 -3.82
C LEU A 56 5.42 -15.03 -4.67
N CYS A 57 5.62 -13.78 -4.28
CA CYS A 57 5.17 -12.58 -4.98
C CYS A 57 6.31 -12.06 -5.86
N LEU A 58 6.12 -12.06 -7.17
CA LEU A 58 7.18 -11.82 -8.15
C LEU A 58 7.30 -10.36 -8.61
N HIS A 59 6.37 -9.48 -8.22
CA HIS A 59 6.39 -8.10 -8.68
C HIS A 59 5.71 -7.11 -7.71
N GLY A 60 4.39 -7.20 -7.54
CA GLY A 60 3.61 -6.20 -6.81
C GLY A 60 3.75 -6.26 -5.30
N GLY A 61 4.15 -7.41 -4.74
CA GLY A 61 4.16 -7.61 -3.28
C GLY A 61 2.75 -7.76 -2.70
N ILE A 62 2.60 -7.52 -1.40
CA ILE A 62 1.34 -7.76 -0.68
C ILE A 62 0.79 -6.43 -0.15
N LYS A 63 -0.46 -6.11 -0.51
CA LYS A 63 -1.21 -4.98 0.05
C LYS A 63 -2.27 -5.45 1.01
N ASN A 64 -2.26 -4.82 2.18
CA ASN A 64 -3.29 -4.95 3.19
C ASN A 64 -3.98 -3.59 3.35
N ARG A 65 -5.16 -3.42 2.78
CA ARG A 65 -5.94 -2.17 2.85
C ARG A 65 -7.21 -2.34 3.68
N GLU A 66 -7.33 -1.60 4.78
CA GLU A 66 -8.43 -1.72 5.77
C GLU A 66 -8.62 -3.17 6.29
N GLY A 67 -9.34 -3.38 7.39
CA GLY A 67 -9.64 -4.73 7.90
C GLY A 67 -8.85 -5.13 9.15
N TYR A 68 -9.07 -6.37 9.57
CA TYR A 68 -8.69 -6.89 10.90
C TYR A 68 -8.15 -8.32 10.86
N GLY A 69 -7.27 -8.66 11.79
CA GLY A 69 -6.88 -10.02 12.14
C GLY A 69 -6.26 -10.81 10.99
N ARG A 70 -5.50 -10.16 10.11
CA ARG A 70 -4.78 -10.83 9.03
C ARG A 70 -3.41 -11.28 9.52
N VAL A 71 -3.01 -12.49 9.17
CA VAL A 71 -1.71 -13.07 9.46
C VAL A 71 -0.96 -13.24 8.15
N VAL A 72 0.11 -12.46 7.95
CA VAL A 72 0.93 -12.47 6.74
C VAL A 72 2.34 -12.91 7.12
N GLU A 73 2.65 -14.18 6.89
CA GLU A 73 3.89 -14.77 7.39
C GLU A 73 4.55 -15.71 6.39
N ASN A 74 5.88 -15.82 6.44
CA ASN A 74 6.63 -16.78 5.64
C ASN A 74 6.44 -16.61 4.11
N ASN A 75 6.29 -15.37 3.65
CA ASN A 75 6.16 -15.03 2.23
C ASN A 75 7.45 -14.39 1.69
N ILE A 76 7.62 -14.42 0.37
CA ILE A 76 8.74 -13.80 -0.35
C ILE A 76 8.18 -12.77 -1.32
N MET A 77 8.62 -11.51 -1.23
CA MET A 77 8.16 -10.38 -2.06
C MET A 77 9.31 -9.82 -2.91
N VAL A 78 9.54 -10.45 -4.05
CA VAL A 78 10.68 -10.15 -4.92
C VAL A 78 10.52 -8.77 -5.55
N GLY A 79 11.52 -7.91 -5.34
CA GLY A 79 11.55 -6.55 -5.90
C GLY A 79 10.51 -5.58 -5.33
N SER A 80 9.71 -6.00 -4.36
CA SER A 80 8.70 -5.18 -3.68
C SER A 80 8.73 -5.48 -2.18
N GLY A 81 7.66 -5.18 -1.48
CA GLY A 81 7.53 -5.41 -0.05
C GLY A 81 6.07 -5.38 0.36
N PHE A 82 5.84 -4.83 1.55
CA PHE A 82 4.54 -4.77 2.16
C PHE A 82 3.92 -3.39 2.05
N HIS A 83 2.65 -3.35 1.66
CA HIS A 83 1.89 -2.14 1.41
C HIS A 83 0.72 -2.04 2.41
N PRO A 84 0.96 -1.58 3.65
CA PRO A 84 -0.09 -1.39 4.64
C PRO A 84 -0.80 -0.07 4.39
N HIS A 85 -2.06 -0.11 3.96
CA HIS A 85 -2.81 1.08 3.59
C HIS A 85 -4.01 1.25 4.52
N VAL A 86 -4.18 2.46 5.06
CA VAL A 86 -5.40 2.90 5.74
C VAL A 86 -5.93 1.94 6.82
N TRP A 87 -5.05 1.39 7.64
CA TRP A 87 -5.46 0.46 8.70
C TRP A 87 -6.33 1.12 9.76
N PHE A 88 -7.26 0.34 10.28
CA PHE A 88 -7.98 0.68 11.50
C PHE A 88 -7.04 0.61 12.72
N ALA A 89 -7.41 1.32 13.78
CA ALA A 89 -6.72 1.15 15.05
C ALA A 89 -6.99 -0.26 15.57
N GLU A 90 -6.00 -0.85 16.26
CA GLU A 90 -6.14 -2.19 16.85
C GLU A 90 -6.56 -3.24 15.81
N SER A 91 -6.08 -3.13 14.56
CA SER A 91 -6.43 -4.08 13.50
C SER A 91 -6.08 -5.52 13.86
N GLY A 92 -5.08 -5.73 14.73
CA GLY A 92 -4.65 -7.05 15.16
C GLY A 92 -3.89 -7.81 14.08
N ASP A 93 -3.47 -7.13 13.01
CA ASP A 93 -2.72 -7.76 11.93
C ASP A 93 -1.31 -8.18 12.37
N ILE A 94 -0.83 -9.26 11.78
CA ILE A 94 0.52 -9.80 11.98
C ILE A 94 1.23 -9.79 10.62
N PHE A 95 2.45 -9.26 10.61
CA PHE A 95 3.37 -9.31 9.48
C PHE A 95 4.76 -9.73 9.95
N SER A 96 5.08 -11.02 9.87
CA SER A 96 6.35 -11.52 10.41
C SER A 96 6.97 -12.67 9.63
N ARG A 97 8.28 -12.85 9.79
CA ARG A 97 9.03 -13.95 9.15
C ARG A 97 8.92 -13.91 7.63
N ASN A 98 8.80 -12.72 7.04
CA ASN A 98 8.76 -12.55 5.59
C ASN A 98 10.12 -12.10 5.04
N ILE A 99 10.35 -12.33 3.76
CA ILE A 99 11.49 -11.75 3.02
C ILE A 99 10.96 -10.69 2.05
N VAL A 100 11.41 -9.44 2.21
CA VAL A 100 10.99 -8.28 1.42
C VAL A 100 12.20 -7.62 0.77
N TRP A 101 12.05 -6.97 -0.39
CA TRP A 101 13.13 -6.25 -1.10
C TRP A 101 13.13 -4.76 -0.85
N ARG A 102 12.07 -4.22 -0.26
CA ARG A 102 11.90 -2.80 0.00
C ARG A 102 11.34 -2.58 1.39
N ASP A 103 11.63 -1.42 1.95
CA ASP A 103 10.94 -0.90 3.12
C ASP A 103 9.42 -0.91 2.91
N TYR A 104 8.64 -0.86 3.99
CA TYR A 104 7.19 -0.81 3.86
C TYR A 104 6.77 0.42 3.05
N GLN A 105 5.70 0.26 2.24
CA GLN A 105 5.07 1.33 1.47
C GLN A 105 3.72 1.72 2.10
N PRO A 106 3.73 2.40 3.26
CA PRO A 106 2.51 2.76 3.96
C PRO A 106 1.72 3.84 3.22
N ALA A 107 0.40 3.81 3.30
CA ALA A 107 -0.44 4.89 2.79
C ALA A 107 -1.55 5.23 3.78
N ARG A 108 -1.54 6.46 4.30
CA ARG A 108 -2.50 6.97 5.31
C ARG A 108 -2.68 6.02 6.51
N MET A 109 -1.58 5.49 7.01
CA MET A 109 -1.55 4.65 8.20
C MET A 109 -1.80 5.45 9.48
N PRO A 110 -2.36 4.84 10.54
CA PRO A 110 -2.39 5.44 11.87
C PRO A 110 -0.96 5.66 12.39
N ALA A 111 -0.82 6.45 13.46
CA ALA A 111 0.46 6.56 14.15
C ALA A 111 0.89 5.17 14.65
N PRO A 112 2.19 4.84 14.60
CA PRO A 112 2.70 3.60 15.17
C PRO A 112 2.45 3.53 16.69
N PRO A 113 2.46 2.33 17.30
CA PRO A 113 2.82 1.05 16.68
C PRO A 113 1.71 0.47 15.79
N TRP A 114 2.10 -0.22 14.71
CA TRP A 114 1.18 -0.87 13.78
C TRP A 114 0.98 -2.35 14.11
N GLY A 115 -0.23 -2.85 13.87
CA GLY A 115 -0.57 -4.27 14.03
C GLY A 115 -0.40 -4.81 15.45
N LEU A 116 -0.69 -6.10 15.60
CA LEU A 116 -0.34 -6.88 16.78
C LEU A 116 1.15 -7.22 16.77
N GLU A 117 1.68 -7.59 15.61
CA GLU A 117 3.09 -7.95 15.40
C GLU A 117 3.54 -7.48 14.01
N MET A 118 4.68 -6.81 13.96
CA MET A 118 5.42 -6.54 12.74
C MET A 118 6.88 -6.77 13.10
N ASP A 119 7.41 -7.97 12.88
CA ASP A 119 8.75 -8.32 13.37
C ASP A 119 9.36 -9.54 12.67
N TYR A 120 10.64 -9.80 12.91
CA TYR A 120 11.37 -10.94 12.36
C TYR A 120 11.34 -11.01 10.83
N ASN A 121 11.25 -9.85 10.16
CA ASN A 121 11.28 -9.76 8.71
C ASN A 121 12.72 -9.54 8.23
N LEU A 122 13.05 -10.12 7.08
CA LEU A 122 14.32 -9.87 6.41
C LEU A 122 14.10 -8.89 5.24
N LEU A 123 14.72 -7.72 5.35
CA LEU A 123 14.90 -6.78 4.24
C LEU A 123 16.11 -7.21 3.40
N HIS A 124 15.84 -7.86 2.29
CA HIS A 124 16.85 -8.45 1.43
C HIS A 124 17.69 -7.38 0.73
N ASN A 125 19.00 -7.47 0.88
CA ASN A 125 19.97 -6.65 0.19
C ASN A 125 21.14 -7.52 -0.26
N VAL A 126 21.37 -7.59 -1.58
CA VAL A 126 22.35 -8.50 -2.19
C VAL A 126 23.76 -8.17 -1.69
N GLY A 127 24.46 -9.17 -1.16
CA GLY A 127 25.81 -9.06 -0.61
C GLY A 127 25.91 -8.30 0.72
N ALA A 128 24.80 -7.89 1.33
CA ALA A 128 24.83 -7.16 2.60
C ALA A 128 25.07 -8.09 3.79
N PHE A 129 25.84 -7.59 4.77
CA PHE A 129 25.95 -8.20 6.08
C PHE A 129 24.71 -7.92 6.93
N ASN A 130 24.49 -8.74 7.96
CA ASN A 130 23.38 -8.55 8.89
C ASN A 130 23.48 -7.20 9.62
N ALA A 131 22.44 -6.38 9.49
CA ALA A 131 22.25 -5.14 10.22
C ALA A 131 20.77 -5.00 10.64
N PRO A 132 20.44 -4.23 11.69
CA PRO A 132 19.04 -3.96 12.03
C PRO A 132 18.30 -3.28 10.88
N ALA A 133 17.05 -3.67 10.63
CA ALA A 133 16.18 -3.02 9.63
C ALA A 133 15.54 -1.75 10.22
N THR A 134 16.37 -0.74 10.53
CA THR A 134 15.96 0.46 11.27
C THR A 134 14.81 1.23 10.60
N ALA A 135 14.74 1.25 9.28
CA ALA A 135 13.66 1.89 8.54
C ALA A 135 12.30 1.21 8.80
N LEU A 136 12.26 -0.13 8.80
CA LEU A 136 11.05 -0.90 9.13
C LEU A 136 10.60 -0.58 10.56
N GLN A 137 11.54 -0.60 11.50
CA GLN A 137 11.28 -0.30 12.91
C GLN A 137 10.74 1.12 13.12
N GLN A 138 11.32 2.12 12.46
CA GLN A 138 10.84 3.50 12.54
C GLN A 138 9.44 3.66 11.96
N GLN A 139 9.14 2.97 10.86
CA GLN A 139 7.83 3.01 10.21
C GLN A 139 6.75 2.36 11.08
N SER A 140 6.97 1.11 11.50
CA SER A 140 5.97 0.31 12.21
C SER A 140 5.90 0.60 13.70
N GLY A 141 6.94 1.20 14.29
CA GLY A 141 7.13 1.26 15.73
C GLY A 141 7.30 -0.13 16.36
N ARG A 142 7.66 -1.13 15.55
CA ARG A 142 7.94 -2.52 15.93
C ARG A 142 9.22 -2.96 15.22
N ASP A 143 9.30 -4.17 14.68
CA ASP A 143 10.43 -4.68 13.87
C ASP A 143 11.79 -4.63 14.59
N GLU A 144 11.79 -4.85 15.91
CA GLU A 144 13.00 -4.82 16.75
C GLU A 144 14.00 -5.91 16.38
N HIS A 145 13.52 -7.05 15.88
CA HIS A 145 14.33 -8.21 15.49
C HIS A 145 14.45 -8.34 13.97
N SER A 146 13.78 -7.50 13.18
CA SER A 146 13.91 -7.46 11.73
C SER A 146 15.30 -6.96 11.32
N ILE A 147 15.84 -7.53 10.25
CA ILE A 147 17.20 -7.25 9.78
C ILE A 147 17.25 -6.92 8.29
N SER A 148 18.22 -6.10 7.90
CA SER A 148 18.67 -5.97 6.52
C SER A 148 19.89 -6.87 6.29
N ALA A 149 19.83 -7.76 5.30
CA ALA A 149 20.90 -8.71 5.00
C ALA A 149 20.72 -9.36 3.61
N ASP A 150 21.76 -10.03 3.10
CA ASP A 150 21.57 -10.99 2.02
C ASP A 150 20.83 -12.23 2.53
N ALA A 151 19.79 -12.66 1.80
CA ALA A 151 18.98 -13.81 2.17
C ALA A 151 19.65 -15.14 1.79
N HIS A 152 20.70 -15.11 0.98
CA HIS A 152 21.41 -16.28 0.47
C HIS A 152 20.49 -17.27 -0.27
N PHE A 153 19.74 -16.78 -1.26
CA PHE A 153 18.90 -17.63 -2.11
C PHE A 153 19.72 -18.70 -2.85
N ILE A 154 19.08 -19.84 -3.15
CA ILE A 154 19.69 -20.98 -3.85
C ILE A 154 19.93 -20.64 -5.32
N ASP A 155 18.85 -20.39 -6.08
CA ASP A 155 18.93 -20.01 -7.49
C ASP A 155 17.69 -19.18 -7.91
N PRO A 156 17.66 -17.90 -7.52
CA PRO A 156 16.53 -17.04 -7.85
C PRO A 156 16.39 -16.81 -9.36
N THR A 157 17.46 -17.01 -10.15
CA THR A 157 17.42 -16.82 -11.61
C THR A 157 16.61 -17.91 -12.31
N SER A 158 16.61 -19.12 -11.77
CA SER A 158 15.75 -20.23 -12.20
C SER A 158 14.40 -20.28 -11.45
N GLY A 159 14.15 -19.32 -10.55
CA GLY A 159 12.92 -19.22 -9.77
C GLY A 159 12.93 -20.04 -8.48
N ASP A 160 14.09 -20.52 -8.04
CA ASP A 160 14.26 -21.18 -6.74
C ASP A 160 14.66 -20.15 -5.67
N TYR A 161 13.63 -19.59 -5.03
CA TYR A 161 13.76 -18.62 -3.95
C TYR A 161 13.85 -19.26 -2.56
N ARG A 162 14.16 -20.55 -2.47
CA ARG A 162 14.61 -21.11 -1.19
C ARG A 162 15.93 -20.47 -0.79
N VAL A 163 16.18 -20.39 0.51
CA VAL A 163 17.43 -19.89 1.08
C VAL A 163 18.34 -21.05 1.49
N LYS A 164 19.66 -20.84 1.38
CA LYS A 164 20.68 -21.81 1.77
C LYS A 164 20.74 -21.99 3.29
N ASP A 165 21.33 -23.11 3.72
CA ASP A 165 21.67 -23.33 5.12
C ASP A 165 22.56 -22.18 5.64
N GLY A 166 22.30 -21.74 6.86
CA GLY A 166 22.97 -20.57 7.45
C GLY A 166 22.46 -19.21 6.95
N SER A 167 21.41 -19.18 6.12
CA SER A 167 20.74 -17.93 5.77
C SER A 167 20.23 -17.20 7.01
N PRO A 168 20.42 -15.87 7.10
CA PRO A 168 19.88 -15.08 8.20
C PRO A 168 18.34 -15.08 8.24
N ALA A 169 17.65 -15.35 7.13
CA ALA A 169 16.18 -15.51 7.13
C ALA A 169 15.76 -16.71 8.00
N LEU A 170 16.49 -17.82 7.94
CA LEU A 170 16.18 -19.02 8.73
C LEU A 170 16.33 -18.75 10.23
N ALA A 171 17.31 -17.93 10.62
CA ALA A 171 17.52 -17.52 12.01
C ALA A 171 16.37 -16.64 12.56
N LEU A 172 15.67 -15.92 11.67
CA LEU A 172 14.45 -15.17 12.02
C LEU A 172 13.20 -16.06 12.07
N GLY A 173 13.31 -17.34 11.74
CA GLY A 173 12.18 -18.28 11.72
C GLY A 173 11.47 -18.38 10.36
N PHE A 174 12.04 -17.84 9.28
CA PHE A 174 11.58 -18.17 7.92
C PHE A 174 11.81 -19.66 7.66
N VAL A 175 10.87 -20.29 6.97
CA VAL A 175 10.90 -21.71 6.60
C VAL A 175 10.79 -21.84 5.09
N ASN A 176 11.78 -22.48 4.48
CA ASN A 176 11.74 -22.81 3.06
C ASN A 176 10.47 -23.60 2.71
N PHE A 177 9.84 -23.24 1.59
CA PHE A 177 8.70 -23.97 1.02
C PHE A 177 9.01 -24.43 -0.41
N PRO A 178 8.32 -25.47 -0.92
CA PRO A 178 8.59 -25.99 -2.26
C PRO A 178 8.32 -24.95 -3.36
N MET A 179 9.27 -24.78 -4.28
CA MET A 179 9.17 -23.81 -5.39
C MET A 179 8.48 -24.37 -6.64
N ASP A 180 7.99 -25.61 -6.58
CA ASP A 180 7.38 -26.38 -7.66
C ASP A 180 5.93 -26.82 -7.36
N GLN A 181 5.45 -26.58 -6.14
CA GLN A 181 4.11 -26.95 -5.66
C GLN A 181 3.15 -25.76 -5.58
N PHE A 182 3.25 -24.84 -6.52
CA PHE A 182 2.39 -23.66 -6.58
C PHE A 182 1.05 -23.89 -7.26
N GLY A 183 -0.01 -23.27 -6.73
CA GLY A 183 -1.30 -23.13 -7.42
C GLY A 183 -1.94 -24.47 -7.81
N VAL A 184 -2.21 -24.65 -9.10
CA VAL A 184 -2.89 -25.84 -9.63
C VAL A 184 -1.96 -27.05 -9.61
N GLN A 185 -2.31 -28.06 -8.80
CA GLN A 185 -1.48 -29.26 -8.63
C GLN A 185 -1.98 -30.48 -9.41
N LYS A 186 -3.23 -30.48 -9.88
CA LYS A 186 -3.80 -31.59 -10.66
C LYS A 186 -3.06 -31.68 -12.01
N PRO A 187 -2.43 -32.81 -12.37
CA PRO A 187 -1.52 -32.88 -13.53
C PRO A 187 -2.12 -32.34 -14.83
N GLU A 188 -3.36 -32.73 -15.17
CA GLU A 188 -4.00 -32.29 -16.40
C GLU A 188 -4.33 -30.78 -16.42
N LEU A 189 -4.64 -30.19 -15.27
CA LEU A 189 -4.90 -28.76 -15.17
C LEU A 189 -3.60 -27.96 -15.10
N LYS A 190 -2.56 -28.52 -14.45
CA LYS A 190 -1.23 -27.93 -14.37
C LYS A 190 -0.59 -27.84 -15.77
N ALA A 191 -0.79 -28.84 -16.62
CA ALA A 191 -0.28 -28.87 -17.99
C ALA A 191 -0.81 -27.73 -18.87
N ILE A 192 -2.03 -27.23 -18.61
CA ILE A 192 -2.64 -26.12 -19.36
C ILE A 192 -2.56 -24.79 -18.60
N ALA A 193 -2.08 -24.78 -17.36
CA ALA A 193 -1.98 -23.58 -16.55
C ALA A 193 -0.83 -22.71 -17.05
N ARG A 194 -1.11 -21.42 -17.26
CA ARG A 194 -0.06 -20.44 -17.55
C ARG A 194 0.80 -20.22 -16.31
N THR A 195 2.11 -20.12 -16.52
CA THR A 195 3.08 -19.82 -15.44
C THR A 195 3.51 -18.35 -15.57
N PRO A 196 3.53 -17.58 -14.48
CA PRO A 196 4.02 -16.21 -14.54
C PRO A 196 5.51 -16.18 -14.88
N GLY A 197 5.91 -15.22 -15.72
CA GLY A 197 7.32 -14.98 -16.02
C GLY A 197 8.08 -14.58 -14.76
N LEU A 198 9.29 -15.10 -14.58
CA LEU A 198 10.16 -14.69 -13.48
C LEU A 198 10.64 -13.25 -13.71
N PRO A 199 10.84 -12.47 -12.65
CA PRO A 199 11.56 -11.21 -12.77
C PRO A 199 12.98 -11.56 -13.24
N GLY A 200 13.35 -11.16 -14.46
CA GLY A 200 14.73 -11.38 -14.95
C GLY A 200 15.76 -10.67 -14.06
N GLN A 201 17.05 -10.72 -14.44
CA GLN A 201 18.15 -10.02 -13.72
C GLN A 201 18.03 -8.48 -13.65
N LYS A 202 16.88 -7.91 -14.04
CA LYS A 202 16.68 -6.47 -13.93
C LYS A 202 16.76 -6.09 -12.45
N PRO A 203 17.58 -5.08 -12.09
CA PRO A 203 17.48 -4.46 -10.78
C PRO A 203 16.02 -4.16 -10.48
N VAL A 204 15.63 -4.30 -9.23
CA VAL A 204 14.35 -3.83 -8.69
C VAL A 204 13.99 -2.55 -9.43
N ALA A 205 12.95 -2.59 -10.27
CA ALA A 205 12.58 -1.43 -11.06
C ALA A 205 12.41 -0.28 -10.08
N ALA A 206 13.18 0.80 -10.23
CA ALA A 206 13.02 1.98 -9.39
C ALA A 206 11.52 2.28 -9.32
N ALA A 207 11.00 2.52 -8.11
CA ALA A 207 9.60 2.91 -7.96
C ALA A 207 9.28 3.97 -9.03
N PRO A 208 8.13 3.89 -9.74
CA PRO A 208 7.76 4.89 -10.73
C PRO A 208 8.06 6.27 -10.16
N LEU A 209 8.75 7.12 -10.93
CA LEU A 209 9.18 8.45 -10.49
C LEU A 209 8.02 9.11 -9.74
N ALA A 210 8.15 9.19 -8.41
CA ALA A 210 7.13 9.79 -7.57
C ALA A 210 6.90 11.20 -8.11
N ARG A 211 5.65 11.53 -8.39
CA ARG A 211 5.31 12.87 -8.89
C ARG A 211 5.74 13.89 -7.86
N ASP A 212 6.28 15.04 -8.30
CA ASP A 212 6.81 16.09 -7.38
C ASP A 212 5.84 16.34 -6.23
N PRO A 213 6.15 15.86 -5.01
CA PRO A 213 5.25 15.95 -3.87
C PRO A 213 5.42 17.29 -3.15
N THR A 214 6.31 18.16 -3.64
CA THR A 214 6.64 19.42 -2.98
C THR A 214 5.39 20.31 -2.91
N PRO A 215 4.98 20.75 -1.70
CA PRO A 215 3.81 21.58 -1.55
C PRO A 215 3.92 22.91 -2.31
N ARG A 216 2.76 23.43 -2.72
CA ARG A 216 2.59 24.72 -3.41
C ARG A 216 1.35 25.40 -2.86
N ILE A 217 1.29 26.73 -3.01
CA ILE A 217 0.12 27.51 -2.62
C ILE A 217 -0.79 27.71 -3.84
N TRP A 218 -2.06 27.36 -3.69
CA TRP A 218 -3.11 27.65 -4.66
C TRP A 218 -4.26 28.36 -3.95
N LEU A 219 -4.47 29.64 -4.28
CA LEU A 219 -5.52 30.49 -3.68
C LEU A 219 -5.51 30.47 -2.13
N GLY A 220 -4.31 30.47 -1.55
CA GLY A 220 -4.09 30.41 -0.11
C GLY A 220 -4.15 29.00 0.50
N ALA A 221 -4.68 28.00 -0.20
CA ALA A 221 -4.61 26.61 0.24
C ALA A 221 -3.23 26.01 -0.05
N ASN A 222 -2.82 25.08 0.82
CA ASN A 222 -1.63 24.29 0.61
C ASN A 222 -2.01 23.01 -0.15
N VAL A 223 -1.40 22.80 -1.31
CA VAL A 223 -1.70 21.69 -2.22
C VAL A 223 -0.43 21.02 -2.72
N ARG A 224 -0.53 19.75 -3.12
CA ARG A 224 0.56 19.05 -3.81
C ARG A 224 0.03 18.03 -4.81
N ASN A 225 0.88 17.52 -5.68
CA ASN A 225 0.52 16.37 -6.49
C ASN A 225 0.23 15.15 -5.60
N LEU A 226 -0.75 14.35 -6.02
CA LEU A 226 -0.81 12.95 -5.59
C LEU A 226 0.45 12.24 -6.09
N ALA A 227 1.15 11.51 -5.22
CA ALA A 227 2.53 11.11 -5.49
C ALA A 227 2.65 9.77 -6.23
N ASP A 228 1.96 8.74 -5.75
CA ASP A 228 2.18 7.34 -6.12
C ASP A 228 0.92 6.46 -6.06
N GLU A 229 1.07 5.18 -6.37
CA GLU A 229 0.02 4.16 -6.36
C GLU A 229 -0.52 3.89 -4.95
N GLY A 230 0.29 4.06 -3.91
CA GLY A 230 -0.14 3.91 -2.52
C GLY A 230 -1.13 4.99 -2.13
N GLU A 231 -0.83 6.25 -2.47
CA GLU A 231 -1.79 7.34 -2.29
C GLU A 231 -3.04 7.15 -3.15
N MET A 232 -2.88 6.80 -4.43
CA MET A 232 -4.00 6.48 -5.32
C MET A 232 -4.95 5.46 -4.69
N SER A 233 -4.42 4.35 -4.17
CA SER A 233 -5.17 3.32 -3.45
C SER A 233 -5.82 3.86 -2.17
N ALA A 234 -5.07 4.62 -1.36
CA ALA A 234 -5.56 5.14 -0.09
C ALA A 234 -6.67 6.19 -0.24
N PHE A 235 -6.69 6.92 -1.35
CA PHE A 235 -7.75 7.88 -1.73
C PHE A 235 -8.82 7.24 -2.65
N GLY A 236 -8.60 6.01 -3.12
CA GLY A 236 -9.49 5.28 -4.04
C GLY A 236 -9.71 6.02 -5.35
N LEU A 237 -8.61 6.41 -5.99
CA LEU A 237 -8.59 7.13 -7.26
C LEU A 237 -8.39 6.17 -8.42
N PRO A 238 -8.88 6.51 -9.63
CA PRO A 238 -8.74 5.65 -10.82
C PRO A 238 -7.33 5.67 -11.43
N GLY A 239 -6.40 6.45 -10.86
CA GLY A 239 -5.03 6.58 -11.36
C GLY A 239 -4.19 7.51 -10.49
N VAL A 240 -2.87 7.45 -10.66
CA VAL A 240 -1.92 8.34 -9.98
C VAL A 240 -1.98 9.75 -10.61
N THR A 241 -3.02 10.49 -10.25
CA THR A 241 -3.36 11.79 -10.85
C THR A 241 -4.07 12.71 -9.87
N GLY A 242 -4.08 13.99 -10.19
CA GLY A 242 -4.76 15.02 -9.41
C GLY A 242 -3.89 15.70 -8.38
N VAL A 243 -4.53 16.63 -7.66
CA VAL A 243 -3.89 17.52 -6.70
C VAL A 243 -4.54 17.35 -5.33
N LEU A 244 -3.77 16.87 -4.36
CA LEU A 244 -4.20 16.68 -2.99
C LEU A 244 -4.22 18.02 -2.24
N VAL A 245 -5.33 18.30 -1.57
CA VAL A 245 -5.50 19.44 -0.68
C VAL A 245 -4.99 19.08 0.72
N LEU A 246 -3.93 19.75 1.15
CA LEU A 246 -3.27 19.51 2.45
C LEU A 246 -3.88 20.34 3.56
N GLU A 247 -4.18 21.60 3.26
CA GLU A 247 -4.67 22.58 4.22
C GLU A 247 -5.43 23.70 3.51
N ILE A 248 -6.47 24.20 4.17
CA ILE A 248 -7.28 25.31 3.70
C ILE A 248 -7.40 26.32 4.83
N PRO A 249 -7.04 27.60 4.60
CA PRO A 249 -7.24 28.64 5.61
C PRO A 249 -8.72 28.80 5.98
N ALA A 250 -8.99 28.88 7.29
CA ALA A 250 -10.34 29.10 7.81
C ALA A 250 -10.92 30.42 7.28
N GLY A 251 -12.19 30.41 6.89
CA GLY A 251 -12.89 31.59 6.36
C GLY A 251 -12.53 32.00 4.93
N SER A 252 -11.58 31.30 4.28
CA SER A 252 -11.25 31.51 2.86
C SER A 252 -12.43 31.22 1.93
N SER A 253 -12.37 31.74 0.70
CA SER A 253 -13.35 31.40 -0.36
C SER A 253 -13.39 29.91 -0.64
N LEU A 254 -12.23 29.23 -0.62
CA LEU A 254 -12.13 27.77 -0.77
C LEU A 254 -12.90 27.02 0.34
N ALA A 255 -12.73 27.45 1.60
CA ALA A 255 -13.46 26.87 2.73
C ALA A 255 -14.97 27.14 2.62
N LYS A 256 -15.38 28.35 2.22
CA LYS A 256 -16.79 28.72 2.01
C LYS A 256 -17.43 27.95 0.87
N ALA A 257 -16.68 27.63 -0.19
CA ALA A 257 -17.11 26.75 -1.28
C ALA A 257 -17.20 25.27 -0.87
N GLY A 258 -16.79 24.95 0.36
CA GLY A 258 -16.90 23.61 0.93
C GLY A 258 -15.75 22.69 0.54
N LEU A 259 -14.63 23.20 0.00
CA LEU A 259 -13.40 22.44 -0.18
C LEU A 259 -12.84 22.06 1.20
N GLN A 260 -12.27 20.87 1.31
CA GLN A 260 -11.80 20.30 2.57
C GLN A 260 -10.38 19.74 2.42
N LYS A 261 -9.67 19.67 3.54
CA LYS A 261 -8.45 18.86 3.64
C LYS A 261 -8.77 17.43 3.20
N THR A 262 -7.82 16.78 2.51
CA THR A 262 -7.94 15.43 1.93
C THR A 262 -8.78 15.31 0.66
N ASP A 263 -9.37 16.40 0.17
CA ASP A 263 -9.92 16.41 -1.19
C ASP A 263 -8.80 16.25 -2.21
N VAL A 264 -9.10 15.52 -3.30
CA VAL A 264 -8.22 15.44 -4.46
C VAL A 264 -8.90 16.15 -5.63
N ILE A 265 -8.32 17.24 -6.09
CA ILE A 265 -8.80 17.99 -7.25
C ILE A 265 -8.46 17.20 -8.51
N LEU A 266 -9.47 16.92 -9.32
CA LEU A 266 -9.38 16.13 -10.55
C LEU A 266 -9.74 16.93 -11.80
N SER A 267 -10.49 18.02 -11.65
CA SER A 267 -10.82 18.88 -12.79
C SER A 267 -11.12 20.32 -12.39
N ILE A 268 -10.89 21.25 -13.31
CA ILE A 268 -11.34 22.64 -13.24
C ILE A 268 -12.20 22.93 -14.47
N ASN A 269 -13.41 23.44 -14.27
CA ASN A 269 -14.39 23.73 -15.31
C ASN A 269 -14.72 22.54 -16.24
N GLY A 270 -14.53 21.32 -15.75
CA GLY A 270 -14.74 20.07 -16.51
C GLY A 270 -13.47 19.54 -17.20
N ASP A 271 -12.42 20.36 -17.30
CA ASP A 271 -11.14 19.93 -17.86
C ASP A 271 -10.30 19.17 -16.83
N LYS A 272 -9.69 18.06 -17.25
CA LYS A 272 -8.85 17.24 -16.36
C LYS A 272 -7.69 18.06 -15.81
N THR A 273 -7.48 17.95 -14.50
CA THR A 273 -6.38 18.59 -13.78
C THR A 273 -5.44 17.49 -13.30
N ALA A 274 -4.43 17.18 -14.11
CA ALA A 274 -3.54 16.06 -13.82
C ALA A 274 -2.57 16.38 -12.68
N ASP A 275 -2.14 17.63 -12.51
CA ASP A 275 -1.09 18.06 -11.59
C ASP A 275 -1.26 19.52 -11.13
N VAL A 276 -0.43 19.95 -10.18
CA VAL A 276 -0.45 21.30 -9.62
C VAL A 276 -0.14 22.36 -10.67
N ALA A 277 0.77 22.08 -11.62
CA ALA A 277 1.10 23.03 -12.69
C ALA A 277 -0.12 23.32 -13.57
N THR A 278 -0.90 22.29 -13.87
CA THR A 278 -2.15 22.37 -14.63
C THR A 278 -3.22 23.08 -13.82
N LEU A 279 -3.33 22.80 -12.51
CA LEU A 279 -4.25 23.50 -11.61
C LEU A 279 -3.99 25.01 -11.61
N LEU A 280 -2.73 25.43 -11.44
CA LEU A 280 -2.35 26.85 -11.41
C LEU A 280 -2.64 27.58 -12.73
N ARG A 281 -2.54 26.87 -13.86
CA ARG A 281 -2.92 27.43 -15.17
C ARG A 281 -4.43 27.52 -15.36
N GLN A 282 -5.19 26.51 -14.94
CA GLN A 282 -6.63 26.42 -15.14
C GLN A 282 -7.43 27.29 -14.16
N ALA A 283 -6.91 27.48 -12.94
CA ALA A 283 -7.57 28.21 -11.87
C ALA A 283 -6.64 29.28 -11.25
N PRO A 284 -6.31 30.35 -12.02
CA PRO A 284 -5.59 31.50 -11.49
C PRO A 284 -6.46 32.28 -10.47
N PRO A 285 -5.88 33.25 -9.72
CA PRO A 285 -6.63 34.17 -8.88
C PRO A 285 -7.81 34.81 -9.62
N LEU A 286 -9.00 34.73 -9.03
CA LEU A 286 -10.25 35.20 -9.64
C LEU A 286 -10.41 36.72 -9.50
N ASN A 287 -10.88 37.36 -10.58
CA ASN A 287 -11.42 38.70 -10.50
C ASN A 287 -12.84 38.68 -9.91
N ALA A 288 -13.30 39.80 -9.36
CA ALA A 288 -14.66 39.93 -8.82
C ALA A 288 -15.72 39.48 -9.84
N GLY A 289 -16.60 38.56 -9.43
CA GLY A 289 -17.69 38.02 -10.25
C GLY A 289 -17.36 36.80 -11.11
N GLN A 290 -16.09 36.38 -11.20
CA GLN A 290 -15.73 35.12 -11.87
C GLN A 290 -15.98 33.93 -10.95
N THR A 291 -16.34 32.78 -11.52
CA THR A 291 -16.47 31.52 -10.77
C THR A 291 -15.80 30.38 -11.54
N PHE A 292 -15.36 29.36 -10.83
CA PHE A 292 -14.98 28.10 -11.48
C PHE A 292 -15.58 26.90 -10.75
N LYS A 293 -15.85 25.86 -11.53
CA LYS A 293 -16.28 24.55 -11.02
C LYS A 293 -15.05 23.70 -10.74
N VAL A 294 -14.89 23.24 -9.51
CA VAL A 294 -13.82 22.33 -9.11
C VAL A 294 -14.40 20.94 -8.96
N GLY A 295 -14.00 20.03 -9.83
CA GLY A 295 -14.28 18.60 -9.67
C GLY A 295 -13.26 17.98 -8.73
N ILE A 296 -13.74 17.40 -7.64
CA ILE A 296 -12.92 16.76 -6.62
C ILE A 296 -13.34 15.30 -6.41
N SER A 297 -12.44 14.49 -5.90
CA SER A 297 -12.76 13.25 -5.21
C SER A 297 -12.66 13.45 -3.71
N ARG A 298 -13.75 13.12 -3.00
CA ARG A 298 -13.82 13.10 -1.54
C ARG A 298 -14.41 11.78 -1.09
N ASN A 299 -13.70 11.02 -0.27
CA ASN A 299 -14.17 9.72 0.21
C ASN A 299 -14.65 8.80 -0.94
N GLN A 300 -13.89 8.78 -2.05
CA GLN A 300 -14.17 8.03 -3.28
C GLN A 300 -15.44 8.46 -4.03
N LYS A 301 -16.00 9.62 -3.71
CA LYS A 301 -17.13 10.21 -4.43
C LYS A 301 -16.67 11.43 -5.20
N GLN A 302 -17.07 11.52 -6.46
CA GLN A 302 -16.87 12.73 -7.24
C GLN A 302 -17.87 13.80 -6.80
N ILE A 303 -17.38 14.99 -6.51
CA ILE A 303 -18.17 16.15 -6.11
C ILE A 303 -17.72 17.32 -6.98
N VAL A 304 -18.67 18.15 -7.40
CA VAL A 304 -18.37 19.42 -8.07
C VAL A 304 -18.69 20.56 -7.11
N LEU A 305 -17.68 21.34 -6.76
CA LEU A 305 -17.81 22.55 -5.96
C LEU A 305 -17.78 23.77 -6.87
N THR A 306 -18.54 24.80 -6.53
CA THR A 306 -18.47 26.10 -7.22
C THR A 306 -17.65 27.04 -6.33
N LEU A 307 -16.50 27.49 -6.83
CA LEU A 307 -15.74 28.55 -6.18
C LEU A 307 -16.16 29.90 -6.71
N THR A 308 -16.50 30.79 -5.79
CA THR A 308 -16.69 32.22 -6.02
C THR A 308 -15.65 32.95 -5.15
N PRO A 309 -14.95 33.98 -5.66
CA PRO A 309 -13.98 34.74 -4.90
C PRO A 309 -14.58 35.36 -3.64
#